data_AF-A0AAD5J8V5-F1
#
_entry.id   AF-A0AAD5J8V5-F1
#
_cell.length_a   1.000
_cell.length_b   1.000
_cell.length_c   1.000
_cell.angle_alpha   90.00
_cell.angle_beta   90.00
_cell.angle_gamma   90.00
#
_symmetry.space_group_name_H-M   'P 1'
#
loop_
_entity.id
_entity.type
_entity.pdbx_description
1 polymer ?
#
loop_
_entity_poly.entity_id
_entity_poly.type
_entity_poly.pdbx_seq_one_letter_code
_entity_poly.pdbx_strand_id
1 'polypeptide(L)'
;MALLCSFIIFALISTIVPAMTQAKEFVVGDRKGWTINFDYQAWAEGKDFRVGDKLVFNYPVGAHTMLKVNGTGFPNCIKPPASEALIVFRK
;
A
#
# COMPACT_ATOMS: atom_id res chain seq x y z
N MET A 1 -49.13 -4.32 -6.19
CA MET A 1 -48.24 -5.48 -6.37
C MET A 1 -46.93 -5.11 -7.06
N ALA A 2 -46.93 -4.45 -8.23
CA ALA A 2 -45.70 -4.10 -8.97
C ALA A 2 -44.70 -3.22 -8.20
N LEU A 3 -45.18 -2.28 -7.38
CA LEU A 3 -44.32 -1.43 -6.53
C LEU A 3 -43.62 -2.22 -5.42
N LEU A 4 -44.29 -3.21 -4.82
CA LEU A 4 -43.70 -4.11 -3.82
C LEU A 4 -42.61 -5.00 -4.44
N CYS A 5 -42.84 -5.50 -5.66
CA CYS A 5 -41.83 -6.28 -6.39
C CYS A 5 -40.60 -5.43 -6.74
N SER A 6 -40.78 -4.16 -7.14
CA SER A 6 -39.66 -3.25 -7.44
C SER A 6 -38.80 -2.93 -6.22
N PHE A 7 -39.42 -2.76 -5.05
CA PHE A 7 -38.69 -2.56 -3.78
C PHE A 7 -37.89 -3.80 -3.37
N ILE A 8 -38.46 -5.00 -3.55
CA ILE A 8 -37.78 -6.28 -3.26
C ILE A 8 -36.57 -6.45 -4.20
N ILE A 9 -36.70 -6.12 -5.47
CA ILE A 9 -35.59 -6.20 -6.44
C ILE A 9 -34.46 -5.23 -6.07
N PHE A 10 -34.79 -3.99 -5.68
CA PHE A 10 -33.78 -3.00 -5.29
C PHE A 10 -33.06 -3.39 -3.97
N ALA A 11 -33.79 -3.94 -3.01
CA ALA A 11 -33.23 -4.45 -1.75
C ALA A 11 -32.30 -5.66 -1.97
N LEU A 12 -32.63 -6.54 -2.92
CA LEU A 12 -31.79 -7.68 -3.30
C LEU A 12 -30.51 -7.27 -4.04
N ILE A 13 -30.53 -6.18 -4.80
CA ILE A 13 -29.33 -5.66 -5.50
C ILE A 13 -28.38 -4.95 -4.52
N SER A 14 -28.92 -4.26 -3.52
CA SER A 14 -28.14 -3.52 -2.51
C SER A 14 -27.30 -4.42 -1.61
N THR A 15 -27.76 -5.63 -1.30
CA THR A 15 -27.02 -6.59 -0.46
C THR A 15 -25.85 -7.28 -1.17
N ILE A 16 -25.73 -7.14 -2.50
CA ILE A 16 -24.64 -7.74 -3.29
C ILE A 16 -23.36 -6.89 -3.25
N VAL A 17 -23.46 -5.61 -2.83
CA VAL A 17 -22.30 -4.70 -2.80
C VAL A 17 -21.92 -4.25 -1.39
N PRO A 18 -21.42 -5.17 -0.54
CA PRO A 18 -20.38 -4.81 0.41
C PRO A 18 -19.04 -5.32 -0.15
N ALA A 19 -18.64 -4.84 -1.33
CA ALA A 19 -17.33 -5.15 -1.89
C ALA A 19 -16.26 -4.27 -1.22
N MET A 20 -15.92 -4.61 0.02
CA MET A 20 -14.60 -4.49 0.63
C MET A 20 -13.80 -3.23 0.25
N THR A 21 -14.11 -2.08 0.87
CA THR A 21 -13.16 -0.96 0.98
C THR A 21 -12.13 -1.24 2.09
N GLN A 22 -11.48 -2.41 2.06
CA GLN A 22 -10.39 -2.70 2.98
C GLN A 22 -9.07 -2.24 2.36
N ALA A 23 -8.32 -1.45 3.12
CA ALA A 23 -6.94 -1.11 2.79
C ALA A 23 -6.12 -2.38 2.61
N LYS A 24 -5.40 -2.47 1.49
CA LYS A 24 -4.53 -3.60 1.19
C LYS A 24 -3.16 -3.40 1.84
N GLU A 25 -2.57 -4.50 2.29
CA GLU A 25 -1.18 -4.51 2.75
C GLU A 25 -0.31 -5.18 1.69
N PHE A 26 0.79 -4.53 1.32
CA PHE A 26 1.78 -5.04 0.38
C PHE A 26 3.10 -5.25 1.10
N VAL A 27 3.55 -6.50 1.18
CA VAL A 27 4.88 -6.82 1.71
C VAL A 27 5.92 -6.49 0.65
N VAL A 28 6.77 -5.50 0.93
CA VAL A 28 7.78 -5.02 -0.02
C VAL A 28 8.85 -6.08 -0.20
N GLY A 29 9.11 -6.44 -1.47
CA GLY A 29 10.03 -7.54 -1.82
C GLY A 29 9.47 -8.94 -1.56
N ASP A 30 8.18 -9.06 -1.24
CA ASP A 30 7.49 -10.33 -0.97
C ASP A 30 8.26 -11.20 0.05
N ARG A 31 8.72 -12.39 -0.35
CA ARG A 31 9.50 -13.30 0.52
C ARG A 31 10.94 -12.83 0.78
N LYS A 32 11.47 -11.93 -0.06
CA LYS A 32 12.83 -11.40 0.09
C LYS A 32 12.90 -10.26 1.12
N GLY A 33 11.78 -9.59 1.36
CA GLY A 33 11.71 -8.45 2.27
C GLY A 33 12.51 -7.24 1.77
N TRP A 34 12.84 -6.35 2.71
CA TRP A 34 13.63 -5.15 2.44
C TRP A 34 15.13 -5.44 2.60
N THR A 35 15.80 -5.62 1.46
CA THR A 35 17.23 -5.95 1.33
C THR A 35 17.89 -5.27 0.13
N ILE A 36 19.22 -5.36 0.05
CA ILE A 36 20.04 -4.85 -1.07
C ILE A 36 20.05 -5.84 -2.25
N ASN A 37 20.41 -5.35 -3.45
CA ASN A 37 20.53 -6.17 -4.66
C ASN A 37 19.24 -6.91 -5.06
N PHE A 38 18.08 -6.27 -4.84
CA PHE A 38 16.77 -6.75 -5.26
C PHE A 38 16.09 -5.71 -6.15
N ASP A 39 15.42 -6.17 -7.21
CA ASP A 39 14.74 -5.29 -8.15
C ASP A 39 13.34 -4.90 -7.65
N TYR A 40 13.27 -3.77 -6.93
CA TYR A 40 12.01 -3.23 -6.44
C TYR A 40 11.15 -2.60 -7.54
N GLN A 41 11.72 -2.25 -8.69
CA GLN A 41 10.95 -1.71 -9.81
C GLN A 41 10.13 -2.83 -10.46
N ALA A 42 10.77 -3.96 -10.74
CA ALA A 42 10.07 -5.17 -11.19
C ALA A 42 9.06 -5.66 -10.15
N TRP A 43 9.38 -5.57 -8.84
CA TRP A 43 8.40 -5.89 -7.80
C TRP A 43 7.20 -4.94 -7.82
N ALA A 44 7.38 -3.64 -8.04
CA ALA A 44 6.27 -2.68 -8.05
C ALA A 44 5.40 -2.81 -9.32
N GLU A 45 5.93 -3.39 -10.40
CA GLU A 45 5.25 -3.51 -11.68
C GLU A 45 3.92 -4.29 -11.55
N GLY A 46 2.85 -3.75 -12.15
CA GLY A 46 1.51 -4.32 -12.11
C GLY A 46 0.79 -4.25 -10.75
N LYS A 47 1.40 -3.67 -9.71
CA LYS A 47 0.72 -3.43 -8.42
C LYS A 47 -0.01 -2.08 -8.45
N ASP A 48 -1.31 -2.13 -8.15
CA ASP A 48 -2.15 -0.94 -7.99
C ASP A 48 -2.16 -0.50 -6.52
N PHE A 49 -1.45 0.56 -6.20
CA PHE A 49 -1.38 1.13 -4.85
C PHE A 49 -2.41 2.24 -4.69
N ARG A 50 -3.31 2.09 -3.72
CA ARG A 50 -4.39 3.04 -3.46
C ARG A 50 -4.19 3.78 -2.15
N VAL A 51 -4.82 4.95 -2.04
CA VAL A 51 -4.85 5.69 -0.77
C VAL A 51 -5.50 4.82 0.30
N GLY A 52 -4.81 4.68 1.43
CA GLY A 52 -5.22 3.82 2.53
C GLY A 52 -4.42 2.52 2.61
N ASP A 53 -3.84 2.05 1.49
CA ASP A 53 -2.99 0.87 1.48
C ASP A 53 -1.71 1.10 2.30
N LYS A 54 -1.13 -0.01 2.76
CA LYS A 54 0.12 -0.02 3.53
C LYS A 54 1.20 -0.79 2.80
N LEU A 55 2.41 -0.25 2.87
CA LEU A 55 3.63 -0.95 2.48
C LEU A 55 4.31 -1.47 3.75
N VAL A 56 4.55 -2.78 3.80
CA VAL A 56 5.16 -3.47 4.95
C VAL A 56 6.61 -3.80 4.59
N PHE A 57 7.54 -3.20 5.32
CA PHE A 57 8.99 -3.38 5.10
C PHE A 57 9.56 -4.31 6.17
N ASN A 58 9.80 -5.56 5.81
CA ASN A 58 10.37 -6.56 6.72
C ASN A 58 11.88 -6.62 6.57
N TYR A 59 12.60 -6.40 7.67
CA TYR A 59 14.06 -6.52 7.72
C TYR A 59 14.58 -6.69 9.17
N PRO A 60 15.82 -7.20 9.37
CA PRO A 60 16.40 -7.34 10.70
C PRO A 60 16.57 -5.99 11.41
N VAL A 61 16.19 -5.92 12.68
CA VAL A 61 16.28 -4.69 13.50
C VAL A 61 17.72 -4.14 13.46
N GLY A 62 17.85 -2.85 13.17
CA GLY A 62 19.14 -2.16 13.08
C GLY A 62 19.90 -2.34 11.76
N ALA A 63 19.45 -3.22 10.86
CA ALA A 63 20.11 -3.41 9.56
C ALA A 63 19.79 -2.30 8.55
N HIS A 64 18.56 -1.78 8.57
CA HIS A 64 18.08 -0.79 7.60
C HIS A 64 17.24 0.31 8.26
N THR A 65 17.12 1.44 7.56
CA THR A 65 16.23 2.55 7.92
C THR A 65 15.37 2.91 6.72
N MET A 66 14.11 3.24 6.99
CA MET A 66 13.17 3.71 5.98
C MET A 66 13.11 5.23 5.96
N LEU A 67 13.35 5.82 4.78
CA LEU A 67 13.27 7.27 4.56
C LEU A 67 12.36 7.54 3.37
N LYS A 68 11.35 8.38 3.56
CA LYS A 68 10.58 8.93 2.46
C LYS A 68 11.42 10.00 1.77
N VAL A 69 11.62 9.87 0.46
CA VAL A 69 12.38 10.82 -0.37
C VAL A 69 11.48 11.45 -1.42
N ASN A 70 11.89 12.59 -1.98
CA ASN A 70 11.20 13.21 -3.11
C ASN A 70 11.72 12.67 -4.46
N GLY A 71 11.09 13.09 -5.56
CA GLY A 71 11.43 12.62 -6.90
C GLY A 71 12.85 12.92 -7.36
N THR A 72 13.49 13.97 -6.82
CA THR A 72 14.90 14.30 -7.11
C THR A 72 15.86 13.51 -6.23
N GLY A 73 15.47 13.26 -4.97
CA GLY A 73 16.29 12.55 -3.99
C GLY A 73 16.34 11.05 -4.26
N PHE A 74 15.29 10.45 -4.81
CA PHE A 74 15.26 9.04 -5.17
C PHE A 74 16.35 8.63 -6.17
N PRO A 75 16.43 9.21 -7.40
CA PRO A 75 17.43 8.81 -8.39
C PRO A 75 18.86 9.16 -7.99
N ASN A 76 19.04 10.18 -7.12
CA ASN A 76 20.36 10.64 -6.68
C ASN A 76 20.78 10.10 -5.31
N CYS A 77 19.98 9.21 -4.71
CA CYS A 77 20.20 8.66 -3.36
C CYS A 77 20.45 9.73 -2.28
N ILE A 78 19.72 10.84 -2.33
CA ILE A 78 19.85 11.94 -1.36
C ILE A 78 18.86 11.72 -0.21
N LYS A 79 19.39 11.68 1.02
CA LYS A 79 18.58 11.61 2.25
C LYS A 79 17.91 12.97 2.51
N PRO A 80 16.65 12.99 3.01
CA PRO A 80 16.02 14.23 3.43
C PRO A 80 16.71 14.76 4.69
N PRO A 81 16.62 16.08 4.97
CA PRO A 81 17.05 16.63 6.25
C PRO A 81 16.29 15.96 7.40
N ALA A 82 16.94 15.85 8.57
CA ALA A 82 16.40 15.13 9.72
C ALA A 82 15.03 15.66 10.20
N SER A 83 14.73 16.93 9.94
CA SER A 83 13.44 17.57 10.23
C SER A 83 12.27 17.07 9.37
N GLU A 84 12.56 16.47 8.21
CA GLU A 84 11.56 16.00 7.24
C GLU A 84 11.63 14.49 7.02
N ALA A 85 12.59 13.82 7.65
CA ALA A 85 12.71 12.37 7.64
C ALA A 85 11.50 11.76 8.36
N LEU A 86 10.41 11.57 7.62
CA LEU A 86 9.28 10.78 8.06
C LEU A 86 9.75 9.33 8.14
N ILE A 87 10.14 8.93 9.35
CA ILE A 87 10.33 7.53 9.74
C ILE A 87 8.94 6.90 9.64
N VAL A 88 8.60 6.32 8.48
CA VAL A 88 7.30 5.65 8.28
C VAL A 88 7.34 4.34 9.05
N PHE A 89 7.08 4.43 10.35
CA PHE A 89 6.73 3.31 11.21
C PHE A 89 5.43 3.65 11.91
N ARG A 90 4.32 3.08 11.43
CA ARG A 90 3.21 2.78 12.32
C ARG A 90 3.03 1.27 12.39
N LYS A 91 3.58 0.77 13.50
CA LYS A 91 3.65 -0.59 14.05
C LYS A 91 4.57 -1.58 13.35
#